data_AF-A0A5C8AQV6-F1
#
_entry.id   AF-A0A5C8AQV6-F1
#
_cell.length_a   1.000
_cell.length_b   1.000
_cell.length_c   1.000
_cell.angle_alpha   90.00
_cell.angle_beta   90.00
_cell.angle_gamma   90.00
#
_symmetry.space_group_name_H-M   'P 1'
#
loop_
_entity.id
_entity.type
_entity.pdbx_description
1 polymer ?
#
loop_
_entity_poly.entity_id
_entity_poly.type
_entity_poly.pdbx_seq_one_letter_code
_entity_poly.pdbx_strand_id
1 'polypeptide(L)'
;MCKWLSVYICGMAERDTTEKSRLAPFKKYFRYFRNKYILSITVVTLYALFLDDDDMFTLISQNSKLRKLKADHALVAEKLTKTTRTLKQLDHNAALERYAREEKLFKKDNEDIFIISYE
;
A
#
# COMPACT_ATOMS: atom_id res chain seq x y z
N MET A 1 14.05 -64.13 -1.25
CA MET A 1 15.04 -63.07 -0.93
C MET A 1 15.32 -62.09 -2.08
N CYS A 2 15.08 -62.40 -3.36
CA CYS A 2 15.43 -61.50 -4.48
C CYS A 2 14.52 -60.29 -4.75
N LYS A 3 13.33 -60.19 -4.12
CA LYS A 3 12.40 -59.07 -4.40
C LYS A 3 12.71 -57.78 -3.61
N TRP A 4 13.36 -57.88 -2.46
CA TRP A 4 13.68 -56.71 -1.62
C TRP A 4 14.93 -55.96 -2.09
N LEU A 5 15.95 -56.64 -2.64
CA LEU A 5 17.12 -55.96 -3.22
C LEU A 5 16.78 -55.14 -4.47
N SER A 6 15.82 -55.59 -5.29
CA SER A 6 15.44 -54.86 -6.51
C SER A 6 14.75 -53.53 -6.21
N VAL A 7 13.97 -53.44 -5.13
CA VAL A 7 13.33 -52.19 -4.70
C VAL A 7 14.34 -51.24 -4.06
N TYR A 8 15.31 -51.77 -3.29
CA TYR A 8 16.32 -50.95 -2.62
C TYR A 8 17.31 -50.30 -3.61
N ILE A 9 17.68 -51.02 -4.68
CA ILE A 9 18.55 -50.47 -5.74
C ILE A 9 17.77 -49.47 -6.61
N CYS A 10 16.48 -49.70 -6.88
CA CYS A 10 15.62 -48.78 -7.64
C CYS A 10 15.42 -47.42 -6.93
N GLY A 11 15.34 -47.41 -5.58
CA GLY A 11 15.14 -46.19 -4.80
C GLY A 11 16.37 -45.29 -4.62
N MET A 12 17.58 -45.76 -4.91
CA MET A 12 18.80 -44.94 -4.83
C MET A 12 19.09 -44.15 -6.12
N ALA A 13 18.66 -44.65 -7.29
CA ALA A 13 18.87 -43.96 -8.57
C ALA A 13 18.02 -42.68 -8.75
N GLU A 14 16.92 -42.55 -8.00
CA GLU A 14 16.00 -41.40 -8.08
C GLU A 14 16.47 -40.19 -7.25
N ARG A 15 17.38 -40.38 -6.27
CA ARG A 15 17.79 -39.29 -5.37
C ARG A 15 18.89 -38.39 -5.98
N ASP A 16 19.73 -38.92 -6.85
CA ASP A 16 20.84 -38.17 -7.47
C ASP A 16 20.39 -37.15 -8.54
N THR A 17 19.18 -37.29 -9.10
CA THR A 17 18.67 -36.38 -10.14
C THR A 17 18.10 -35.07 -9.58
N THR A 18 17.65 -35.07 -8.33
CA THR A 18 17.02 -33.91 -7.67
C THR A 18 18.02 -32.88 -7.11
N GLU A 19 19.25 -33.31 -6.78
CA GLU A 19 20.32 -32.40 -6.34
C GLU A 19 21.02 -31.73 -7.54
N LYS A 20 21.16 -32.48 -8.64
CA LYS A 20 21.82 -32.03 -9.89
C LYS A 20 21.08 -30.88 -10.59
N SER A 21 19.76 -30.76 -10.37
CA SER A 21 18.91 -29.71 -10.97
C SER A 21 19.02 -28.36 -10.27
N ARG A 22 19.39 -28.30 -8.98
CA ARG A 22 19.59 -27.05 -8.23
C ARG A 22 20.93 -26.37 -8.54
N LEU A 23 21.94 -27.12 -8.97
CA LEU A 23 23.28 -26.60 -9.31
C LEU A 23 23.47 -26.31 -10.80
N ALA A 24 22.49 -26.65 -11.65
CA ALA A 24 22.51 -26.43 -13.09
C ALA A 24 22.63 -24.95 -13.53
N PRO A 25 22.00 -23.94 -12.89
CA PRO A 25 22.11 -22.55 -13.38
C PRO A 25 23.51 -21.97 -13.14
N PHE A 26 24.15 -22.29 -12.02
CA PHE A 26 25.45 -21.73 -11.63
C PHE A 26 26.57 -22.05 -12.63
N LYS A 27 26.57 -23.26 -13.22
CA LYS A 27 27.60 -23.69 -14.18
C LYS A 27 27.56 -22.89 -15.50
N LYS A 28 26.36 -22.44 -15.93
CA LYS A 28 26.18 -21.62 -17.13
C LYS A 28 26.54 -20.16 -16.87
N TYR A 29 26.17 -19.64 -15.68
CA TYR A 29 26.55 -18.29 -15.25
C TYR A 29 28.06 -18.12 -15.07
N PHE A 30 28.78 -19.15 -14.60
CA PHE A 30 30.23 -19.09 -14.43
C PHE A 30 31.00 -18.82 -15.74
N ARG A 31 30.46 -19.21 -16.90
CA ARG A 31 31.05 -18.91 -18.22
C ARG A 31 30.92 -17.43 -18.58
N TYR A 32 29.83 -16.76 -18.17
CA TYR A 32 29.63 -15.33 -18.36
C TYR A 32 30.50 -14.49 -17.41
N PHE A 33 30.78 -14.98 -16.19
CA PHE A 33 31.67 -14.32 -15.23
C PHE A 33 33.15 -14.29 -15.64
N ARG A 34 33.54 -14.99 -16.71
CA ARG A 34 34.92 -14.95 -17.23
C ARG A 34 35.26 -13.64 -17.95
N ASN A 35 34.26 -12.81 -18.25
CA ASN A 35 34.48 -11.50 -18.86
C ASN A 35 34.62 -10.42 -17.78
N LYS A 36 35.78 -9.76 -17.73
CA LYS A 36 36.11 -8.68 -16.78
C LYS A 36 35.08 -7.53 -16.79
N TYR A 37 34.47 -7.25 -17.93
CA TYR A 37 33.45 -6.20 -18.07
C TYR A 37 32.11 -6.58 -17.43
N ILE A 38 31.73 -7.87 -17.46
CA ILE A 38 30.49 -8.34 -16.82
C ILE A 38 30.64 -8.25 -15.29
N LEU A 39 31.83 -8.56 -14.78
CA LEU A 39 32.10 -8.48 -13.35
C LEU A 39 32.12 -7.03 -12.86
N SER A 40 32.70 -6.09 -13.62
CA SER A 40 32.66 -4.66 -13.25
C SER A 40 31.24 -4.10 -13.31
N ILE A 41 30.46 -4.43 -14.35
CA ILE A 41 29.07 -3.95 -14.48
C ILE A 41 28.21 -4.54 -13.37
N THR A 42 28.33 -5.84 -13.06
CA THR A 42 27.54 -6.45 -11.98
C THR A 42 27.86 -5.84 -10.62
N VAL A 43 29.12 -5.54 -10.33
CA VAL A 43 29.51 -4.85 -9.08
C VAL A 43 28.94 -3.44 -9.05
N VAL A 44 29.03 -2.68 -10.15
CA VAL A 44 28.49 -1.32 -10.23
C VAL A 44 26.96 -1.33 -10.15
N THR A 45 26.28 -2.28 -10.80
CA THR A 45 24.82 -2.43 -10.74
C THR A 45 24.36 -2.86 -9.36
N LEU A 46 25.07 -3.78 -8.69
CA LEU A 46 24.76 -4.14 -7.31
C LEU A 46 24.99 -2.95 -6.37
N TYR A 47 26.08 -2.20 -6.57
CA TYR A 47 26.35 -0.99 -5.80
C TYR A 47 25.26 0.06 -6.03
N ALA A 48 24.84 0.30 -7.27
CA ALA A 48 23.74 1.19 -7.59
C ALA A 48 22.42 0.69 -6.99
N LEU A 49 22.08 -0.61 -7.07
CA LEU A 49 20.86 -1.15 -6.45
C LEU A 49 20.85 -1.12 -4.92
N PHE A 50 22.01 -1.19 -4.27
CA PHE A 50 22.12 -1.15 -2.81
C PHE A 50 22.28 0.27 -2.26
N LEU A 51 22.84 1.18 -3.05
CA LEU A 51 23.13 2.55 -2.65
C LEU A 51 22.11 3.56 -3.18
N ASP A 52 21.47 3.27 -4.32
CA ASP A 52 20.21 3.87 -4.70
C ASP A 52 19.14 3.07 -3.94
N ASP A 53 18.49 3.69 -2.95
CA ASP A 53 17.40 3.13 -2.11
C ASP A 53 16.12 2.75 -2.92
N ASP A 54 16.25 2.42 -4.21
CA ASP A 54 15.24 2.70 -5.23
C ASP A 54 14.09 1.67 -5.27
N ASP A 55 13.06 2.02 -4.50
CA ASP A 55 11.80 2.56 -5.02
C ASP A 55 10.77 1.64 -5.69
N MET A 56 11.04 0.35 -5.94
CA MET A 56 9.96 -0.55 -6.39
C MET A 56 8.82 -0.66 -5.37
N PHE A 57 9.16 -0.78 -4.08
CA PHE A 57 8.15 -0.79 -3.01
C PHE A 57 7.55 0.60 -2.78
N THR A 58 8.37 1.64 -2.89
CA THR A 58 7.94 3.03 -2.71
C THR A 58 6.94 3.44 -3.78
N LEU A 59 7.15 3.11 -5.05
CA LEU A 59 6.23 3.39 -6.17
C LEU A 59 4.84 2.77 -5.96
N ILE A 60 4.78 1.54 -5.44
CA ILE A 60 3.52 0.88 -5.09
C ILE A 60 2.84 1.62 -3.93
N SER A 61 3.62 1.98 -2.89
CA SER A 61 3.10 2.74 -1.75
C SER A 61 2.59 4.12 -2.16
N GLN A 62 3.29 4.80 -3.07
CA GLN A 62 2.95 6.13 -3.58
C GLN A 62 1.66 6.09 -4.41
N ASN A 63 1.47 5.07 -5.25
CA ASN A 63 0.21 4.88 -5.97
C ASN A 63 -0.97 4.67 -5.02
N SER A 64 -0.77 3.93 -3.92
CA SER A 64 -1.81 3.76 -2.90
C SER A 64 -2.12 5.07 -2.17
N LYS A 65 -1.10 5.88 -1.86
CA LYS A 65 -1.24 7.23 -1.26
C LYS A 65 -1.97 8.18 -2.21
N LEU A 66 -1.62 8.17 -3.50
CA LEU A 66 -2.31 8.96 -4.52
C LEU A 66 -3.79 8.62 -4.62
N ARG A 67 -4.15 7.33 -4.58
CA ARG A 67 -5.56 6.93 -4.60
C ARG A 67 -6.32 7.42 -3.38
N LYS A 68 -5.72 7.34 -2.18
CA LYS A 68 -6.31 7.86 -0.94
C LYS A 68 -6.53 9.37 -1.02
N LEU A 69 -5.50 10.13 -1.40
CA LEU A 69 -5.58 11.59 -1.55
C LEU A 69 -6.65 12.01 -2.55
N LYS A 70 -6.77 11.30 -3.69
CA LYS A 70 -7.86 11.56 -4.66
C LYS A 70 -9.24 11.29 -4.08
N ALA A 71 -9.40 10.22 -3.30
CA ALA A 71 -10.66 9.92 -2.63
C ALA A 71 -11.02 10.98 -1.58
N ASP A 72 -10.06 11.38 -0.74
CA ASP A 72 -10.25 12.44 0.25
C ASP A 72 -10.59 13.78 -0.41
N HIS A 73 -9.90 14.12 -1.50
CA HIS A 73 -10.20 15.31 -2.29
C HIS A 73 -11.62 15.28 -2.86
N ALA A 74 -12.07 14.13 -3.39
CA ALA A 74 -13.44 13.99 -3.90
C ALA A 74 -14.48 14.18 -2.77
N LEU A 75 -14.26 13.61 -1.59
CA LEU A 75 -15.14 13.76 -0.44
C LEU A 75 -15.21 15.20 0.06
N VAL A 76 -14.06 15.89 0.14
CA VAL A 76 -14.00 17.30 0.55
C VAL A 76 -14.67 18.19 -0.48
N ALA A 77 -14.44 17.95 -1.78
CA ALA A 77 -15.10 18.67 -2.86
C ALA A 77 -16.63 18.52 -2.77
N GLU A 78 -17.13 17.30 -2.53
CA GLU A 78 -18.56 17.06 -2.32
C GLU A 78 -19.09 17.85 -1.11
N LYS A 79 -18.42 17.77 0.04
CA LYS A 79 -18.80 18.55 1.24
C LYS A 79 -18.81 20.05 0.95
N LEU A 80 -17.83 20.55 0.21
CA LEU A 80 -17.73 21.97 -0.15
C LEU A 80 -18.88 22.42 -1.05
N THR A 81 -19.30 21.58 -2.01
CA THR A 81 -20.48 21.88 -2.83
C THR A 81 -21.76 21.90 -2.00
N LYS A 82 -21.93 20.96 -1.06
CA LYS A 82 -23.08 20.93 -0.14
C LYS A 82 -23.10 22.17 0.75
N THR A 83 -21.99 22.48 1.42
CA THR A 83 -21.87 23.68 2.27
C THR A 83 -22.13 24.96 1.48
N THR A 84 -21.58 25.09 0.26
CA THR A 84 -21.83 26.27 -0.58
C THR A 84 -23.31 26.40 -0.96
N ARG A 85 -24.00 25.29 -1.24
CA ARG A 85 -25.45 25.29 -1.49
C ARG A 85 -26.24 25.70 -0.24
N THR A 86 -25.89 25.14 0.92
CA THR A 86 -26.48 25.53 2.20
C THR A 86 -26.27 27.02 2.44
N LEU A 87 -25.05 27.55 2.31
CA LEU A 87 -24.77 28.98 2.47
C LEU A 87 -25.64 29.87 1.58
N LYS A 88 -25.90 29.48 0.33
CA LYS A 88 -26.82 30.21 -0.56
C LYS A 88 -28.27 30.21 -0.07
N GLN A 89 -28.70 29.18 0.64
CA GLN A 89 -30.04 29.11 1.26
C GLN A 89 -30.14 29.92 2.55
N LEU A 90 -29.01 30.25 3.17
CA LEU A 90 -28.92 31.09 4.38
C LEU A 90 -28.88 32.60 4.08
N ASP A 91 -29.13 33.04 2.85
CA ASP A 91 -29.09 34.45 2.43
C ASP A 91 -30.14 35.33 3.15
N HIS A 92 -31.10 34.72 3.85
CA HIS A 92 -32.13 35.42 4.62
C HIS A 92 -31.91 35.24 6.13
N ASN A 93 -32.04 36.33 6.90
CA ASN A 93 -31.84 36.35 8.37
C ASN A 93 -32.66 35.28 9.12
N ALA A 94 -33.91 35.04 8.72
CA ALA A 94 -34.75 34.02 9.35
C ALA A 94 -34.25 32.58 9.10
N ALA A 95 -33.73 32.30 7.90
CA ALA A 95 -33.17 31.00 7.57
C ALA A 95 -31.82 30.77 8.28
N LEU A 96 -31.01 31.82 8.41
CA LEU A 96 -29.76 31.82 9.16
C LEU A 96 -30.00 31.53 10.66
N GLU A 97 -30.97 32.20 11.29
CA GLU A 97 -31.31 31.96 12.71
C GLU A 97 -31.81 30.53 12.94
N ARG A 98 -32.66 30.01 12.04
CA ARG A 98 -33.16 28.63 12.13
C ARG A 98 -32.02 27.61 12.02
N TYR A 99 -31.13 27.76 11.04
CA TYR A 99 -29.97 26.88 10.88
C TYR A 99 -29.02 26.96 12.09
N ALA A 100 -28.79 28.16 12.64
CA ALA A 100 -27.99 28.36 13.85
C ALA A 100 -28.56 27.60 15.06
N ARG A 101 -29.88 27.60 15.24
CA ARG A 101 -30.55 26.94 16.37
C ARG A 101 -30.72 25.43 16.18
N GLU A 102 -31.08 24.97 14.99
CA GLU A 102 -31.36 23.55 14.71
C GLU A 102 -30.07 22.74 14.50
N GLU A 103 -29.16 23.22 13.64
CA GLU A 103 -27.98 22.45 13.21
C GLU A 103 -26.71 22.75 14.04
N LYS A 104 -26.62 23.96 14.61
CA LYS A 104 -25.45 24.40 15.41
C LYS A 104 -25.74 24.60 16.89
N LEU A 105 -27.00 24.49 17.30
CA LEU A 105 -27.44 24.65 18.69
C LEU A 105 -26.93 25.96 19.32
N PHE A 106 -26.80 27.01 18.51
CA PHE A 106 -26.41 28.34 18.98
C PHE A 106 -27.53 28.95 19.82
N LYS A 107 -27.12 29.72 20.83
CA LYS A 107 -27.97 30.34 21.84
C LYS A 107 -27.93 31.84 21.66
N LYS A 108 -28.99 32.54 22.07
CA LYS A 108 -28.99 34.00 22.12
C LYS A 108 -28.26 34.46 23.39
N ASP A 109 -27.61 35.62 23.34
CA ASP A 109 -26.80 36.13 24.47
C ASP A 109 -27.58 36.32 25.78
N ASN A 110 -28.90 36.45 25.72
CA ASN A 110 -29.80 36.65 26.87
C ASN A 110 -30.71 35.42 27.15
N GLU A 111 -30.30 34.22 26.74
CA GLU A 111 -31.08 32.98 26.88
C GLU A 111 -30.34 31.97 27.77
N ASP A 112 -30.93 31.58 28.91
CA ASP A 112 -30.38 30.59 29.84
C ASP A 112 -30.73 29.15 29.40
N ILE A 113 -29.77 28.22 29.51
CA ILE A 113 -29.94 26.82 29.09
C ILE A 113 -29.87 25.92 30.30
N PHE A 114 -31.01 25.32 30.63
CA PHE A 114 -31.12 24.36 31.71
C PHE A 114 -30.80 22.96 31.18
N ILE A 115 -29.66 22.41 31.59
CA ILE A 115 -29.32 21.01 31.35
C ILE A 115 -29.95 20.22 32.49
N ILE A 116 -31.03 19.49 32.19
CA ILE A 116 -31.71 18.65 33.18
C ILE A 116 -30.95 17.33 33.26
N SER A 117 -30.08 17.20 34.26
CA SER A 117 -29.47 15.93 34.63
C SER A 117 -30.38 15.19 35.61
N TYR A 118 -30.82 14.00 35.24
CA TYR A 118 -31.49 13.08 36.17
C TYR A 118 -30.40 12.28 36.89
N GLU A 119 -30.30 12.43 38.21
CA GLU A 119 -29.57 11.51 39.09
C GLU A 119 -30.54 10.45 39.64
#